data_AF-A0A2E7LSI0-F1
#
_entry.id   AF-A0A2E7LSI0-F1
#
_cell.length_a   1.000
_cell.length_b   1.000
_cell.length_c   1.000
_cell.angle_alpha   90.00
_cell.angle_beta   90.00
_cell.angle_gamma   90.00
#
_symmetry.space_group_name_H-M   'P 1'
#
loop_
_entity.id
_entity.type
_entity.pdbx_description
1 polymer ?
#
loop_
_entity_poly.entity_id
_entity_poly.type
_entity_poly.pdbx_seq_one_letter_code
_entity_poly.pdbx_strand_id
1 'polypeptide(L)'
;MAISALLILSSSSSVAQNQLAYEGPGVDQSYPEQHMLFLKGVEDGQYLDRNWTTVTGLPSGSVSFSKSSSLTLPTIVDAFSAPTEEPFRFEGNITILLFASLESNSDICSISDLPVGGPLGAETQFSVSLTMGGIAALSSIDTEPIVMNKDRTDPHIFEVRAENVNVSMNSGEEIRLSIQVRHECAVSGTLWWGTYDARTGVIFDGHMIEAELDVIVDQNRMARIELTPFSPWGASDFSAQSIELVGPVPWSDMRHDKHDEDVWVDHFEIPDGFSKGESNRTVLTWITDKPLAPGNYMLDACMVLTDQDPGETCHSWVLLRFTVPGDTPPILGSFAAVASVFLGLLAWAGASMRGSQLPLPAYGSVLLLALACMGTAIGLPEIDSDNYREGSAAPSFILRSHDPDSGA
;
A
#
# COMPACT_ATOMS: atom_id res chain seq x y z
N MET A 1 -59.55 -4.64 28.27
CA MET A 1 -60.05 -4.74 26.88
C MET A 1 -59.51 -3.56 26.09
N ALA A 2 -59.16 -3.81 24.82
CA ALA A 2 -58.55 -2.92 23.81
C ALA A 2 -57.09 -2.54 24.13
N ILE A 3 -56.03 -3.15 23.59
CA ILE A 3 -55.65 -3.45 22.18
C ILE A 3 -55.70 -2.21 21.29
N SER A 4 -54.52 -1.66 20.99
CA SER A 4 -54.23 -0.97 19.74
C SER A 4 -52.79 -1.27 19.35
N ALA A 5 -52.67 -1.97 18.23
CA ALA A 5 -51.45 -2.31 17.54
C ALA A 5 -50.96 -1.11 16.72
N LEU A 6 -49.64 -0.97 16.51
CA LEU A 6 -49.12 -0.26 15.34
C LEU A 6 -47.73 -0.76 14.93
N LEU A 7 -47.76 -1.53 13.84
CA LEU A 7 -46.88 -1.55 12.66
C LEU A 7 -45.35 -1.56 12.84
N ILE A 8 -44.80 -2.74 12.53
CA ILE A 8 -43.42 -3.02 12.11
C ILE A 8 -43.21 -2.39 10.72
N LEU A 9 -42.22 -1.51 10.59
CA LEU A 9 -41.67 -1.07 9.31
C LEU A 9 -40.24 -1.59 9.19
N SER A 10 -40.08 -2.46 8.19
CA SER A 10 -38.84 -3.04 7.69
C SER A 10 -37.90 -1.95 7.18
N SER A 11 -36.71 -1.85 7.79
CA SER A 11 -35.58 -1.12 7.23
C SER A 11 -34.84 -2.01 6.23
N SER A 12 -34.93 -1.65 4.96
CA SER A 12 -34.04 -2.08 3.89
C SER A 12 -32.59 -1.73 4.23
N SER A 13 -31.69 -2.70 4.11
CA SER A 13 -30.24 -2.49 4.18
C SER A 13 -29.79 -1.65 2.98
N SER A 14 -29.68 -0.34 3.20
CA SER A 14 -28.82 0.51 2.39
C SER A 14 -27.53 0.68 3.18
N VAL A 15 -26.40 0.36 2.56
CA VAL A 15 -25.08 0.67 3.11
C VAL A 15 -24.93 2.18 3.07
N ALA A 16 -25.42 2.84 4.10
CA ALA A 16 -25.01 4.19 4.43
C ALA A 16 -23.64 4.06 5.11
N GLN A 17 -22.59 4.62 4.50
CA GLN A 17 -21.34 4.90 5.21
C GLN A 17 -21.69 5.71 6.46
N ASN A 18 -21.71 5.04 7.60
CA ASN A 18 -21.87 5.69 8.89
C ASN A 18 -20.60 6.52 9.08
N GLN A 19 -20.71 7.84 8.93
CA GLN A 19 -19.63 8.80 9.13
C GLN A 19 -19.21 8.77 10.60
N LEU A 20 -18.36 7.82 10.97
CA LEU A 20 -17.67 7.85 12.25
C LEU A 20 -16.61 8.95 12.14
N ALA A 21 -16.77 9.99 12.95
CA ALA A 21 -15.65 10.86 13.28
C ALA A 21 -14.67 10.04 14.10
N TYR A 22 -13.39 10.16 13.81
CA TYR A 22 -12.38 9.44 14.59
C TYR A 22 -12.21 10.12 15.94
N GLU A 23 -11.97 9.33 16.98
CA GLU A 23 -11.91 9.80 18.37
C GLU A 23 -10.52 9.65 18.98
N GLY A 24 -9.55 9.09 18.25
CA GLY A 24 -8.23 8.79 18.78
C GLY A 24 -7.26 8.19 17.75
N PRO A 25 -6.09 7.73 18.21
CA PRO A 25 -5.10 7.06 17.37
C PRO A 25 -5.61 5.71 16.86
N GLY A 26 -5.04 5.24 15.76
CA GLY A 26 -5.38 3.97 15.14
C GLY A 26 -5.14 3.95 13.64
N VAL A 27 -5.30 2.78 13.03
CA VAL A 27 -5.09 2.54 11.61
C VAL A 27 -6.42 2.27 10.93
N ASP A 28 -6.66 2.90 9.79
CA ASP A 28 -7.69 2.51 8.83
C ASP A 28 -7.02 2.20 7.49
N GLN A 29 -7.58 1.29 6.71
CA GLN A 29 -6.98 0.84 5.45
C GLN A 29 -8.05 0.44 4.44
N SER A 30 -7.74 0.58 3.16
CA SER A 30 -8.56 0.11 2.05
C SER A 30 -7.66 -0.51 0.99
N TYR A 31 -8.05 -1.70 0.53
CA TYR A 31 -7.38 -2.45 -0.51
C TYR A 31 -8.39 -2.76 -1.63
N PRO A 32 -7.95 -2.89 -2.90
CA PRO A 32 -8.82 -3.36 -3.97
C PRO A 32 -9.41 -4.74 -3.64
N GLU A 33 -10.67 -4.93 -4.01
CA GLU A 33 -11.36 -6.23 -3.86
C GLU A 33 -11.01 -7.20 -5.01
N GLN A 34 -10.53 -6.65 -6.14
CA GLN A 34 -10.28 -7.38 -7.37
C GLN A 34 -8.82 -7.23 -7.81
N HIS A 35 -8.18 -8.35 -8.12
CA HIS A 35 -6.82 -8.43 -8.62
C HIS A 35 -6.75 -9.18 -9.95
N MET A 36 -5.74 -8.89 -10.76
CA MET A 36 -5.64 -9.39 -12.13
C MET A 36 -4.28 -10.03 -12.43
N LEU A 37 -4.32 -11.16 -13.13
CA LEU A 37 -3.19 -11.70 -13.90
C LEU A 37 -3.57 -11.71 -15.38
N PHE A 38 -2.90 -10.86 -16.15
CA PHE A 38 -3.12 -10.72 -17.58
C PHE A 38 -2.31 -11.76 -18.35
N LEU A 39 -2.91 -12.34 -19.39
CA LEU A 39 -2.18 -13.07 -20.41
C LEU A 39 -1.36 -12.07 -21.23
N LYS A 40 -0.07 -12.37 -21.39
CA LYS A 40 0.92 -11.57 -22.11
C LYS A 40 1.79 -12.45 -23.00
N GLY A 41 2.64 -11.80 -23.79
CA GLY A 41 3.53 -12.44 -24.73
C GLY A 41 2.90 -12.69 -26.09
N VAL A 42 3.59 -13.48 -26.91
CA VAL A 42 3.19 -13.91 -28.25
C VAL A 42 2.95 -15.42 -28.27
N GLU A 43 2.45 -15.96 -29.37
CA GLU A 43 2.03 -17.37 -29.49
C GLU A 43 3.05 -18.39 -28.92
N ASP A 44 4.34 -18.25 -29.21
CA ASP A 44 5.41 -19.17 -28.78
C ASP A 44 6.04 -18.84 -27.40
N GLY A 45 5.49 -17.87 -26.66
CA GLY A 45 6.09 -17.35 -25.43
C GLY A 45 5.09 -16.64 -24.54
N GLN A 46 4.01 -17.34 -24.20
CA GLN A 46 2.88 -16.83 -23.44
C GLN A 46 3.17 -16.92 -21.93
N TYR A 47 2.81 -15.89 -21.17
CA TYR A 47 3.00 -15.84 -19.72
C TYR A 47 1.91 -15.02 -19.05
N LEU A 48 1.78 -15.17 -17.73
CA LEU A 48 0.88 -14.38 -16.89
C LEU A 48 1.67 -13.29 -16.18
N ASP A 49 1.17 -12.07 -16.21
CA ASP A 49 1.79 -10.91 -15.59
C ASP A 49 0.73 -10.01 -14.95
N ARG A 50 1.12 -9.29 -13.90
CA ARG A 50 0.25 -8.35 -13.20
C ARG A 50 0.17 -7.00 -13.88
N ASN A 51 1.17 -6.63 -14.68
CA ASN A 51 1.19 -5.32 -15.32
C ASN A 51 -0.03 -5.09 -16.22
N TRP A 52 -0.82 -4.06 -15.90
CA TRP A 52 -1.95 -3.62 -16.70
C TRP A 52 -1.52 -3.29 -18.14
N THR A 53 -2.34 -3.63 -19.12
CA THR A 53 -2.06 -3.26 -20.51
C THR A 53 -2.71 -1.93 -20.87
N THR A 54 -1.89 -0.93 -21.21
CA THR A 54 -2.36 0.40 -21.67
C THR A 54 -2.43 0.53 -23.18
N VAL A 55 -2.03 -0.51 -23.92
CA VAL A 55 -2.04 -0.50 -25.38
C VAL A 55 -3.48 -0.46 -25.89
N THR A 56 -3.78 0.52 -26.75
CA THR A 56 -5.04 0.61 -27.49
C THR A 56 -4.82 0.22 -28.95
N GLY A 57 -5.84 -0.33 -29.62
CA GLY A 57 -5.76 -0.70 -31.03
C GLY A 57 -5.52 -2.19 -31.29
N LEU A 58 -4.35 -2.57 -31.81
CA LEU A 58 -4.05 -3.98 -32.13
C LEU A 58 -3.57 -4.72 -30.87
N PRO A 59 -4.21 -5.84 -30.46
CA PRO A 59 -3.74 -6.70 -29.38
C PRO A 59 -2.28 -7.08 -29.57
N SER A 60 -1.49 -6.93 -28.51
CA SER A 60 -0.06 -7.28 -28.55
C SER A 60 0.17 -8.77 -28.69
N GLY A 61 -0.81 -9.60 -28.32
CA GLY A 61 -0.75 -11.04 -28.48
C GLY A 61 -2.05 -11.65 -28.95
N SER A 62 -1.91 -12.78 -29.64
CA SER A 62 -3.01 -13.55 -30.20
C SER A 62 -2.58 -14.98 -30.46
N VAL A 63 -3.54 -15.91 -30.40
CA VAL A 63 -3.37 -17.28 -30.93
C VAL A 63 -4.57 -17.63 -31.79
N SER A 64 -4.30 -18.16 -32.98
CA SER A 64 -5.34 -18.57 -33.92
C SER A 64 -5.70 -20.03 -33.73
N PHE A 65 -6.97 -20.37 -33.92
CA PHE A 65 -7.47 -21.73 -33.83
C PHE A 65 -8.36 -22.04 -35.03
N SER A 66 -8.15 -23.23 -35.60
CA SER A 66 -8.93 -23.74 -36.71
C SER A 66 -10.06 -24.66 -36.24
N LYS A 67 -10.90 -25.11 -37.18
CA LYS A 67 -11.93 -26.10 -36.92
C LYS A 67 -11.38 -27.31 -36.16
N SER A 68 -11.96 -27.57 -35.00
CA SER A 68 -11.69 -28.70 -34.13
C SER A 68 -13.00 -29.42 -33.81
N SER A 69 -12.93 -30.47 -32.98
CA SER A 69 -14.08 -31.31 -32.62
C SER A 69 -13.93 -31.76 -31.17
N SER A 70 -14.98 -32.33 -30.57
CA SER A 70 -14.90 -32.92 -29.23
C SER A 70 -13.86 -34.03 -29.09
N LEU A 71 -13.40 -34.62 -30.20
CA LEU A 71 -12.34 -35.64 -30.23
C LEU A 71 -10.93 -35.04 -30.28
N THR A 72 -10.81 -33.74 -30.59
CA THR A 72 -9.55 -33.01 -30.75
C THR A 72 -9.68 -31.65 -30.08
N LEU A 73 -9.24 -31.57 -28.82
CA LEU A 73 -9.21 -30.34 -28.01
C LEU A 73 -7.76 -29.83 -27.94
N PRO A 74 -7.28 -29.05 -28.93
CA PRO A 74 -5.95 -28.48 -28.88
C PRO A 74 -5.83 -27.51 -27.71
N THR A 75 -4.73 -27.62 -26.95
CA THR A 75 -4.30 -26.57 -26.02
C THR A 75 -3.70 -25.44 -26.84
N ILE A 76 -4.31 -24.26 -26.74
CA ILE A 76 -3.87 -23.05 -27.45
C ILE A 76 -3.13 -22.08 -26.54
N VAL A 77 -3.34 -22.20 -25.22
CA VAL A 77 -2.63 -21.44 -24.20
C VAL A 77 -2.14 -22.35 -23.10
N ASP A 78 -0.88 -22.18 -22.75
CA ASP A 78 -0.24 -22.77 -21.57
C ASP A 78 0.73 -21.75 -20.98
N ALA A 79 0.23 -20.95 -20.04
CA ALA A 79 0.92 -19.77 -19.52
C ALA A 79 1.16 -19.88 -18.02
N PHE A 80 2.30 -19.36 -17.57
CA PHE A 80 2.75 -19.40 -16.17
C PHE A 80 2.95 -17.98 -15.66
N SER A 81 2.62 -17.73 -14.39
CA SER A 81 3.01 -16.50 -13.68
C SER A 81 4.48 -16.53 -13.32
N ALA A 82 5.03 -15.37 -12.96
CA ALA A 82 6.25 -15.35 -12.14
C ALA A 82 6.02 -16.14 -10.84
N PRO A 83 7.06 -16.80 -10.30
CA PRO A 83 6.98 -17.48 -9.02
C PRO A 83 6.70 -16.48 -7.91
N THR A 84 5.91 -16.89 -6.92
CA THR A 84 5.65 -16.08 -5.73
C THR A 84 6.94 -15.85 -4.94
N GLU A 85 7.15 -14.64 -4.45
CA GLU A 85 8.28 -14.33 -3.56
C GLU A 85 7.95 -14.74 -2.12
N GLU A 86 6.68 -14.65 -1.73
CA GLU A 86 6.21 -14.93 -0.37
C GLU A 86 5.03 -15.92 -0.35
N PRO A 87 4.93 -16.74 0.70
CA PRO A 87 3.77 -17.61 0.87
C PRO A 87 2.52 -16.76 1.13
N PHE A 88 1.41 -17.14 0.52
CA PHE A 88 0.13 -16.49 0.76
C PHE A 88 -1.03 -17.48 0.66
N ARG A 89 -2.17 -17.11 1.24
CA ARG A 89 -3.40 -17.88 1.15
C ARG A 89 -4.45 -17.04 0.45
N PHE A 90 -4.92 -17.54 -0.68
CA PHE A 90 -6.05 -16.96 -1.40
C PHE A 90 -7.35 -17.55 -0.87
N GLU A 91 -8.30 -16.68 -0.53
CA GLU A 91 -9.68 -17.03 -0.22
C GLU A 91 -10.62 -16.05 -0.95
N GLY A 92 -11.40 -16.55 -1.90
CA GLY A 92 -12.22 -15.69 -2.74
C GLY A 92 -12.81 -16.40 -3.95
N ASN A 93 -13.32 -15.60 -4.90
CA ASN A 93 -13.81 -16.09 -6.18
C ASN A 93 -12.76 -15.88 -7.26
N ILE A 94 -12.77 -16.72 -8.28
CA ILE A 94 -11.89 -16.60 -9.45
C ILE A 94 -12.75 -16.55 -10.70
N THR A 95 -12.50 -15.57 -11.55
CA THR A 95 -13.12 -15.45 -12.86
C THR A 95 -12.03 -15.49 -13.92
N ILE A 96 -12.21 -16.28 -14.98
CA ILE A 96 -11.32 -16.29 -16.14
C ILE A 96 -12.08 -15.68 -17.31
N LEU A 97 -11.48 -14.64 -17.89
CA LEU A 97 -12.08 -13.85 -18.95
C LEU A 97 -11.29 -14.04 -20.24
N LEU A 98 -11.95 -14.44 -21.32
CA LEU A 98 -11.35 -14.72 -22.62
C LEU A 98 -12.01 -13.87 -23.71
N PHE A 99 -11.22 -13.25 -24.58
CA PHE A 99 -11.72 -12.41 -25.68
C PHE A 99 -11.37 -13.08 -27.01
N ALA A 100 -12.37 -13.60 -27.72
CA ALA A 100 -12.14 -14.31 -28.98
C ALA A 100 -13.07 -13.81 -30.08
N SER A 101 -12.58 -13.85 -31.32
CA SER A 101 -13.35 -13.43 -32.50
C SER A 101 -12.99 -14.27 -33.71
N LEU A 102 -13.68 -14.06 -34.83
CA LEU A 102 -13.26 -14.57 -36.13
C LEU A 102 -12.15 -13.69 -36.73
N GLU A 103 -11.32 -14.26 -37.60
CA GLU A 103 -10.32 -13.48 -38.36
C GLU A 103 -10.95 -12.39 -39.23
N SER A 104 -12.20 -12.61 -39.67
CA SER A 104 -13.00 -11.67 -40.45
C SER A 104 -14.45 -11.73 -40.05
N ASN A 105 -15.13 -10.58 -40.04
CA ASN A 105 -16.56 -10.50 -39.77
C ASN A 105 -17.34 -11.36 -40.77
N SER A 106 -18.09 -12.33 -40.26
CA SER A 106 -18.74 -13.33 -41.08
C SER A 106 -19.88 -14.01 -40.34
N ASP A 107 -21.05 -14.05 -40.95
CA ASP A 107 -22.19 -14.81 -40.44
C ASP A 107 -22.14 -16.29 -40.83
N ILE A 108 -21.07 -16.77 -41.49
CA ILE A 108 -20.96 -18.16 -41.98
C ILE A 108 -21.16 -19.19 -40.85
N CYS A 109 -20.70 -18.89 -39.63
CA CYS A 109 -20.88 -19.77 -38.48
C CYS A 109 -22.34 -19.84 -37.98
N SER A 110 -23.22 -18.92 -38.42
CA SER A 110 -24.63 -18.88 -38.01
C SER A 110 -25.58 -19.53 -39.04
N ILE A 111 -25.07 -19.90 -40.22
CA ILE A 111 -25.89 -20.44 -41.31
C ILE A 111 -26.31 -21.88 -41.01
N SER A 112 -27.62 -22.11 -40.96
CA SER A 112 -28.22 -23.38 -40.55
C SER A 112 -28.29 -24.47 -41.62
N ASP A 113 -28.01 -24.13 -42.89
CA ASP A 113 -28.30 -24.97 -44.07
C ASP A 113 -27.05 -25.33 -44.91
N LEU A 114 -25.87 -25.45 -44.28
CA LEU A 114 -24.72 -26.06 -44.96
C LEU A 114 -24.86 -27.59 -44.94
N PRO A 115 -24.52 -28.30 -46.04
CA PRO A 115 -24.62 -29.76 -46.13
C PRO A 115 -23.63 -30.52 -45.21
N VAL A 116 -22.91 -29.80 -44.34
CA VAL A 116 -21.91 -30.30 -43.39
C VAL A 116 -22.19 -29.73 -42.00
N GLY A 117 -23.27 -30.17 -41.37
CA GLY A 117 -23.66 -29.79 -40.01
C GLY A 117 -24.39 -28.45 -39.94
N GLY A 118 -25.63 -28.46 -39.44
CA GLY A 118 -26.44 -27.26 -39.23
C GLY A 118 -25.92 -26.35 -38.08
N PRO A 119 -26.74 -25.42 -37.58
CA PRO A 119 -26.31 -24.38 -36.63
C PRO A 119 -25.93 -24.94 -35.24
N LEU A 120 -26.22 -26.23 -34.99
CA LEU A 120 -25.88 -26.98 -33.77
C LEU A 120 -24.44 -27.50 -33.74
N GLY A 121 -23.57 -27.05 -34.65
CA GLY A 121 -22.18 -27.51 -34.75
C GLY A 121 -21.21 -26.48 -35.32
N ALA A 122 -21.46 -25.19 -35.09
CA ALA A 122 -20.57 -24.10 -35.47
C ALA A 122 -20.22 -23.20 -34.26
N GLU A 123 -20.43 -23.73 -33.06
CA GLU A 123 -20.15 -23.05 -31.81
C GLU A 123 -18.66 -23.12 -31.47
N THR A 124 -18.23 -22.13 -30.69
CA THR A 124 -16.91 -22.10 -30.04
C THR A 124 -17.12 -22.24 -28.55
N GLN A 125 -16.32 -23.08 -27.91
CA GLN A 125 -16.30 -23.26 -26.47
C GLN A 125 -14.85 -23.44 -26.02
N PHE A 126 -14.46 -22.81 -24.92
CA PHE A 126 -13.15 -23.00 -24.31
C PHE A 126 -13.25 -23.89 -23.09
N SER A 127 -12.27 -24.78 -22.91
CA SER A 127 -12.10 -25.56 -21.69
C SER A 127 -10.88 -25.02 -20.95
N VAL A 128 -11.10 -24.56 -19.72
CA VAL A 128 -10.11 -23.80 -18.96
C VAL A 128 -9.71 -24.56 -17.70
N SER A 129 -8.41 -24.61 -17.45
CA SER A 129 -7.83 -25.15 -16.22
C SER A 129 -6.88 -24.14 -15.60
N LEU A 130 -7.01 -23.93 -14.29
CA LEU A 130 -6.17 -23.04 -13.51
C LEU A 130 -5.59 -23.83 -12.33
N THR A 131 -4.27 -23.89 -12.25
CA THR A 131 -3.58 -24.48 -11.09
C THR A 131 -2.76 -23.44 -10.37
N MET A 132 -2.86 -23.40 -9.05
CA MET A 132 -2.17 -22.49 -8.15
C MET A 132 -1.33 -23.34 -7.18
N GLY A 133 0.00 -23.25 -7.23
CA GLY A 133 0.86 -24.07 -6.37
C GLY A 133 0.72 -25.58 -6.61
N GLY A 134 0.39 -25.97 -7.86
CA GLY A 134 0.11 -27.36 -8.22
C GLY A 134 -1.27 -27.89 -7.79
N ILE A 135 -2.07 -27.08 -7.09
CA ILE A 135 -3.46 -27.40 -6.72
C ILE A 135 -4.40 -26.86 -7.81
N ALA A 136 -5.33 -27.69 -8.31
CA ALA A 136 -6.31 -27.26 -9.30
C ALA A 136 -7.38 -26.38 -8.65
N ALA A 137 -7.35 -25.08 -8.95
CA ALA A 137 -8.39 -24.13 -8.59
C ALA A 137 -9.60 -24.25 -9.54
N LEU A 138 -9.34 -24.45 -10.83
CA LEU A 138 -10.32 -24.86 -11.83
C LEU A 138 -9.75 -26.03 -12.65
N SER A 139 -10.56 -27.05 -12.92
CA SER A 139 -10.13 -28.25 -13.61
C SER A 139 -11.05 -28.54 -14.80
N SER A 140 -10.59 -28.19 -16.00
CA SER A 140 -11.29 -28.43 -17.27
C SER A 140 -12.76 -27.98 -17.24
N ILE A 141 -12.98 -26.72 -16.85
CA ILE A 141 -14.31 -26.13 -16.84
C ILE A 141 -14.56 -25.45 -18.19
N ASP A 142 -15.70 -25.77 -18.78
CA ASP A 142 -16.07 -25.26 -20.09
C ASP A 142 -16.84 -23.93 -19.98
N THR A 143 -16.57 -22.99 -20.88
CA THR A 143 -17.35 -21.75 -21.03
C THR A 143 -18.73 -22.06 -21.61
N GLU A 144 -19.65 -21.10 -21.59
CA GLU A 144 -20.85 -21.21 -22.44
C GLU A 144 -20.44 -21.25 -23.93
N PRO A 145 -21.10 -22.07 -24.77
CA PRO A 145 -20.83 -22.11 -26.20
C PRO A 145 -21.39 -20.88 -26.90
N ILE A 146 -20.61 -20.28 -27.81
CA ILE A 146 -21.01 -19.09 -28.56
C ILE A 146 -20.79 -19.32 -30.07
N VAL A 147 -21.80 -18.97 -30.87
CA VAL A 147 -21.65 -18.84 -32.32
C VAL A 147 -20.97 -17.51 -32.63
N MET A 148 -19.67 -17.55 -32.90
CA MET A 148 -18.92 -16.34 -33.24
C MET A 148 -19.29 -15.84 -34.63
N ASN A 149 -19.47 -14.53 -34.76
CA ASN A 149 -19.73 -13.85 -36.04
C ASN A 149 -19.00 -12.52 -36.21
N LYS A 150 -18.33 -12.04 -35.16
CA LYS A 150 -17.66 -10.73 -35.14
C LYS A 150 -16.17 -10.87 -35.38
N ASP A 151 -15.55 -9.77 -35.80
CA ASP A 151 -14.10 -9.67 -35.91
C ASP A 151 -13.46 -9.09 -34.64
N ARG A 152 -12.15 -8.85 -34.71
CA ARG A 152 -11.34 -8.31 -33.61
C ARG A 152 -11.81 -6.95 -33.05
N THR A 153 -12.58 -6.17 -33.79
CA THR A 153 -13.06 -4.86 -33.31
C THR A 153 -14.16 -4.96 -32.27
N ASP A 154 -14.81 -6.13 -32.18
CA ASP A 154 -15.89 -6.42 -31.24
C ASP A 154 -15.82 -7.92 -30.85
N PRO A 155 -14.78 -8.34 -30.11
CA PRO A 155 -14.59 -9.74 -29.77
C PRO A 155 -15.68 -10.24 -28.82
N HIS A 156 -16.03 -11.52 -28.97
CA HIS A 156 -16.93 -12.21 -28.03
C HIS A 156 -16.20 -12.50 -26.72
N ILE A 157 -16.93 -12.36 -25.62
CA ILE A 157 -16.42 -12.62 -24.27
C ILE A 157 -16.86 -14.02 -23.85
N PHE A 158 -15.89 -14.84 -23.47
CA PHE A 158 -16.12 -16.13 -22.86
C PHE A 158 -15.62 -16.08 -21.42
N GLU A 159 -16.39 -16.68 -20.52
CA GLU A 159 -16.16 -16.53 -19.09
C GLU A 159 -16.35 -17.86 -18.37
N VAL A 160 -15.51 -18.11 -17.37
CA VAL A 160 -15.65 -19.19 -16.41
C VAL A 160 -15.48 -18.63 -15.01
N ARG A 161 -16.30 -19.08 -14.05
CA ARG A 161 -16.19 -18.69 -12.65
C ARG A 161 -16.01 -19.90 -11.75
N ALA A 162 -15.22 -19.72 -10.70
CA ALA A 162 -15.15 -20.61 -9.54
C ALA A 162 -15.39 -19.79 -8.27
N GLU A 163 -16.28 -20.29 -7.42
CA GLU A 163 -16.65 -19.63 -6.17
C GLU A 163 -16.00 -20.32 -4.96
N ASN A 164 -15.72 -19.55 -3.92
CA ASN A 164 -15.18 -20.05 -2.65
C ASN A 164 -13.88 -20.85 -2.81
N VAL A 165 -12.99 -20.39 -3.69
CA VAL A 165 -11.66 -20.97 -3.88
C VAL A 165 -10.83 -20.67 -2.64
N ASN A 166 -10.20 -21.71 -2.09
CA ASN A 166 -9.30 -21.60 -0.95
C ASN A 166 -8.01 -22.37 -1.24
N VAL A 167 -6.95 -21.64 -1.57
CA VAL A 167 -5.66 -22.22 -1.95
C VAL A 167 -4.55 -21.52 -1.18
N SER A 168 -3.64 -22.30 -0.62
CA SER A 168 -2.39 -21.81 -0.06
C SER A 168 -1.27 -22.03 -1.07
N MET A 169 -0.48 -20.99 -1.32
CA MET A 169 0.73 -21.06 -2.13
C MET A 169 1.96 -20.84 -1.26
N ASN A 170 3.02 -21.60 -1.54
CA ASN A 170 4.34 -21.39 -0.93
C ASN A 170 5.17 -20.41 -1.78
N SER A 171 6.25 -19.87 -1.20
CA SER A 171 7.26 -19.12 -1.96
C SER A 171 7.90 -20.03 -3.03
N GLY A 172 8.08 -19.50 -4.23
CA GLY A 172 8.62 -20.20 -5.40
C GLY A 172 7.58 -20.96 -6.23
N GLU A 173 6.31 -20.97 -5.83
CA GLU A 173 5.24 -21.61 -6.59
C GLU A 173 4.66 -20.67 -7.66
N GLU A 174 4.14 -21.25 -8.74
CA GLU A 174 3.59 -20.52 -9.87
C GLU A 174 2.10 -20.78 -10.04
N ILE A 175 1.42 -19.85 -10.72
CA ILE A 175 0.06 -20.03 -11.22
C ILE A 175 0.16 -20.40 -12.69
N ARG A 176 -0.52 -21.47 -13.09
CA ARG A 176 -0.57 -21.94 -14.48
C ARG A 176 -2.00 -21.91 -15.01
N LEU A 177 -2.18 -21.26 -16.15
CA LEU A 177 -3.41 -21.20 -16.91
C LEU A 177 -3.27 -22.03 -18.18
N SER A 178 -4.16 -23.01 -18.37
CA SER A 178 -4.25 -23.80 -19.59
C SER A 178 -5.62 -23.63 -20.24
N ILE A 179 -5.63 -23.32 -21.53
CA ILE A 179 -6.86 -23.12 -22.31
C ILE A 179 -6.84 -24.04 -23.51
N GLN A 180 -7.90 -24.84 -23.63
CA GLN A 180 -8.21 -25.66 -24.78
C GLN A 180 -9.42 -25.09 -25.50
N VAL A 181 -9.54 -25.37 -26.80
CA VAL A 181 -10.63 -24.83 -27.61
C VAL A 181 -11.33 -25.92 -28.43
N ARG A 182 -12.66 -25.95 -28.33
CA ARG A 182 -13.55 -26.62 -29.27
C ARG A 182 -14.16 -25.57 -30.17
N HIS A 183 -13.82 -25.59 -31.45
CA HIS A 183 -14.29 -24.61 -32.43
C HIS A 183 -14.83 -25.35 -33.65
N GLU A 184 -16.14 -25.36 -33.85
CA GLU A 184 -16.75 -26.23 -34.87
C GLU A 184 -17.06 -25.48 -36.19
N CYS A 185 -16.82 -24.17 -36.24
CA CYS A 185 -16.98 -23.38 -37.46
C CYS A 185 -15.86 -23.62 -38.49
N ALA A 186 -16.16 -23.39 -39.76
CA ALA A 186 -15.20 -23.51 -40.86
C ALA A 186 -14.26 -22.30 -40.99
N VAL A 187 -14.63 -21.15 -40.44
CA VAL A 187 -13.83 -19.92 -40.43
C VAL A 187 -12.97 -19.93 -39.17
N SER A 188 -11.65 -19.77 -39.30
CA SER A 188 -10.75 -19.72 -38.15
C SER A 188 -11.12 -18.60 -37.16
N GLY A 189 -10.91 -18.89 -35.88
CA GLY A 189 -11.02 -17.92 -34.80
C GLY A 189 -9.65 -17.53 -34.24
N THR A 190 -9.65 -16.47 -33.44
CA THR A 190 -8.46 -15.97 -32.76
C THR A 190 -8.83 -15.55 -31.35
N LEU A 191 -8.02 -15.96 -30.37
CA LEU A 191 -8.05 -15.47 -28.99
C LEU A 191 -7.09 -14.29 -28.89
N TRP A 192 -7.51 -13.20 -28.26
CA TRP A 192 -6.79 -11.92 -28.21
C TRP A 192 -6.44 -11.51 -26.79
N TRP A 193 -5.25 -10.94 -26.60
CA TRP A 193 -4.86 -10.34 -25.31
C TRP A 193 -3.90 -9.15 -25.50
N GLY A 194 -3.72 -8.40 -24.42
CA GLY A 194 -2.75 -7.31 -24.39
C GLY A 194 -3.22 -6.05 -25.11
N THR A 195 -4.51 -5.75 -25.02
CA THR A 195 -5.04 -4.38 -25.18
C THR A 195 -5.89 -4.01 -23.98
N TYR A 196 -6.20 -2.72 -23.85
CA TYR A 196 -7.15 -2.23 -22.85
C TYR A 196 -8.53 -2.89 -22.97
N ASP A 197 -9.00 -3.17 -24.20
CA ASP A 197 -10.32 -3.75 -24.46
C ASP A 197 -10.33 -5.29 -24.49
N ALA A 198 -9.19 -5.94 -24.76
CA ALA A 198 -9.04 -7.40 -24.72
C ALA A 198 -8.04 -7.81 -23.62
N ARG A 199 -8.54 -7.89 -22.40
CA ARG A 199 -7.80 -8.23 -21.17
C ARG A 199 -8.01 -9.70 -20.81
N THR A 200 -7.64 -10.61 -21.72
CA THR A 200 -7.69 -12.03 -21.38
C THR A 200 -6.76 -12.33 -20.21
N GLY A 201 -7.27 -13.05 -19.22
CA GLY A 201 -6.54 -13.28 -17.98
C GLY A 201 -7.41 -13.89 -16.87
N VAL A 202 -6.82 -13.93 -15.69
CA VAL A 202 -7.42 -14.43 -14.45
C VAL A 202 -7.73 -13.24 -13.55
N ILE A 203 -8.95 -13.21 -13.04
CA ILE A 203 -9.46 -12.24 -12.10
C ILE A 203 -9.61 -12.95 -10.75
N PHE A 204 -9.04 -12.36 -9.71
CA PHE A 204 -9.15 -12.82 -8.33
C PHE A 204 -10.00 -11.81 -7.56
N ASP A 205 -11.18 -12.23 -7.12
CA ASP A 205 -12.04 -11.45 -6.23
C ASP A 205 -11.80 -11.91 -4.80
N GLY A 206 -10.91 -11.23 -4.09
CA GLY A 206 -10.46 -11.60 -2.75
C GLY A 206 -9.21 -10.83 -2.32
N HIS A 207 -8.84 -10.98 -1.04
CA HIS A 207 -7.69 -10.27 -0.48
C HIS A 207 -6.37 -10.92 -0.91
N MET A 208 -5.49 -10.14 -1.55
CA MET A 208 -4.16 -10.62 -1.95
C MET A 208 -3.01 -9.70 -1.54
N ILE A 209 -3.29 -8.41 -1.33
CA ILE A 209 -2.28 -7.41 -0.97
C ILE A 209 -2.61 -6.78 0.37
N GLU A 210 -1.57 -6.41 1.10
CA GLU A 210 -1.66 -5.74 2.40
C GLU A 210 -0.51 -4.74 2.53
N ALA A 211 -0.61 -3.79 3.45
CA ALA A 211 0.50 -2.92 3.81
C ALA A 211 0.46 -2.60 5.31
N GLU A 212 1.65 -2.59 5.91
CA GLU A 212 1.82 -2.15 7.30
C GLU A 212 2.49 -0.79 7.32
N LEU A 213 1.87 0.18 7.99
CA LEU A 213 2.39 1.52 8.18
C LEU A 213 2.62 1.76 9.67
N ASP A 214 3.84 2.13 10.03
CA ASP A 214 4.22 2.48 11.40
C ASP A 214 4.94 3.83 11.47
N VAL A 215 4.88 4.46 12.65
CA VAL A 215 5.56 5.72 12.93
C VAL A 215 6.18 5.71 14.32
N ILE A 216 7.47 5.99 14.35
CA ILE A 216 8.24 6.12 15.58
C ILE A 216 8.65 7.58 15.72
N VAL A 217 8.14 8.25 16.75
CA VAL A 217 8.51 9.63 17.08
C VAL A 217 9.60 9.59 18.14
N ASP A 218 10.77 10.17 17.82
CA ASP A 218 11.89 10.22 18.75
C ASP A 218 11.73 11.34 19.82
N GLN A 219 12.68 11.42 20.75
CA GLN A 219 12.66 12.45 21.81
C GLN A 219 12.84 13.88 21.27
N ASN A 220 13.39 14.03 20.06
CA ASN A 220 13.52 15.31 19.38
C ASN A 220 12.26 15.65 18.56
N ARG A 221 11.21 14.81 18.64
CA ARG A 221 9.98 14.87 17.84
C ARG A 221 10.20 14.72 16.33
N MET A 222 11.30 14.09 15.94
CA MET A 222 11.50 13.63 14.57
C MET A 222 10.67 12.37 14.37
N ALA A 223 9.84 12.32 13.34
CA ALA A 223 9.09 11.12 13.01
C ALA A 223 9.87 10.28 12.00
N ARG A 224 10.03 9.00 12.33
CA ARG A 224 10.53 7.96 11.43
C ARG A 224 9.35 7.11 11.00
N ILE A 225 9.09 7.10 9.70
CA ILE A 225 7.96 6.42 9.08
C ILE A 225 8.47 5.12 8.47
N GLU A 226 7.73 4.03 8.65
CA GLU A 226 8.04 2.73 8.08
C GLU A 226 6.82 2.20 7.30
N LEU A 227 7.01 1.83 6.03
CA LEU A 227 6.01 1.17 5.21
C LEU A 227 6.52 -0.20 4.78
N THR A 228 5.77 -1.24 5.09
CA THR A 228 6.04 -2.62 4.67
C THR A 228 4.92 -3.09 3.74
N PRO A 229 5.09 -2.98 2.42
CA PRO A 229 4.11 -3.48 1.47
C PRO A 229 4.19 -5.01 1.35
N PHE A 230 3.04 -5.66 1.22
CA PHE A 230 2.91 -7.10 1.02
C PHE A 230 2.17 -7.42 -0.27
N SER A 231 2.82 -8.22 -1.12
CA SER A 231 2.24 -8.83 -2.32
C SER A 231 2.88 -10.20 -2.53
N PRO A 232 2.14 -11.20 -3.05
CA PRO A 232 2.70 -12.52 -3.37
C PRO A 232 3.87 -12.45 -4.36
N TRP A 233 3.96 -11.39 -5.16
CA TRP A 233 5.03 -11.16 -6.15
C TRP A 233 6.04 -10.10 -5.72
N GLY A 234 6.04 -9.75 -4.42
CA GLY A 234 7.03 -8.86 -3.83
C GLY A 234 6.75 -7.38 -4.05
N ALA A 235 7.69 -6.54 -3.60
CA ALA A 235 7.54 -5.09 -3.57
C ALA A 235 7.45 -4.45 -4.97
N SER A 236 7.91 -5.14 -6.03
CA SER A 236 7.85 -4.64 -7.41
C SER A 236 6.42 -4.54 -7.97
N ASP A 237 5.47 -5.19 -7.30
CA ASP A 237 4.04 -5.10 -7.62
C ASP A 237 3.42 -3.74 -7.25
N PHE A 238 4.13 -2.96 -6.42
CA PHE A 238 3.80 -1.59 -6.06
C PHE A 238 4.62 -0.66 -6.97
N SER A 239 3.97 -0.11 -8.00
CA SER A 239 4.61 0.73 -9.01
C SER A 239 4.99 2.12 -8.50
N ALA A 240 4.23 2.63 -7.52
CA ALA A 240 4.50 3.88 -6.83
C ALA A 240 3.84 3.86 -5.45
N GLN A 241 4.35 4.71 -4.57
CA GLN A 241 3.77 4.99 -3.26
C GLN A 241 3.99 6.47 -2.92
N SER A 242 3.04 7.06 -2.22
CA SER A 242 3.15 8.39 -1.64
C SER A 242 2.65 8.37 -0.20
N ILE A 243 3.31 9.08 0.70
CA ILE A 243 2.92 9.21 2.10
C ILE A 243 2.83 10.69 2.43
N GLU A 244 1.68 11.11 2.90
CA GLU A 244 1.44 12.49 3.32
C GLU A 244 1.39 12.56 4.84
N LEU A 245 2.20 13.45 5.42
CA LEU A 245 2.14 13.76 6.84
C LEU A 245 1.31 15.03 7.04
N VAL A 246 0.20 14.89 7.77
CA VAL A 246 -0.75 15.97 7.98
C VAL A 246 -0.96 16.21 9.47
N GLY A 247 -0.90 17.48 9.89
CA GLY A 247 -1.18 17.90 11.25
C GLY A 247 -0.38 19.14 11.70
N PRO A 248 -0.60 19.61 12.94
CA PRO A 248 -1.51 19.03 13.92
C PRO A 248 -2.99 19.39 13.66
N VAL A 249 -3.88 18.40 13.70
CA VAL A 249 -5.34 18.58 13.48
C VAL A 249 -6.21 17.80 14.46
N PRO A 250 -7.48 18.17 14.67
CA PRO A 250 -8.44 17.36 15.45
C PRO A 250 -8.69 16.00 14.80
N TRP A 251 -8.97 14.97 15.60
CA TRP A 251 -9.26 13.61 15.10
C TRP A 251 -10.44 13.54 14.13
N SER A 252 -11.43 14.42 14.30
CA SER A 252 -12.62 14.49 13.44
C SER A 252 -12.31 14.79 11.97
N ASP A 253 -11.19 15.46 11.75
CA ASP A 253 -10.78 16.04 10.47
C ASP A 253 -9.73 15.18 9.77
N MET A 254 -9.17 14.19 10.45
CA MET A 254 -8.21 13.26 9.86
C MET A 254 -8.94 12.29 8.95
N ARG A 255 -8.88 12.46 7.64
CA ARG A 255 -9.53 11.57 6.67
C ARG A 255 -8.68 11.45 5.43
N HIS A 256 -8.69 10.26 4.84
CA HIS A 256 -8.09 10.04 3.52
C HIS A 256 -8.69 11.01 2.50
N ASP A 257 -7.83 11.58 1.65
CA ASP A 257 -8.16 12.52 0.57
C ASP A 257 -8.93 13.79 1.00
N LYS A 258 -8.97 14.10 2.30
CA LYS A 258 -9.73 15.24 2.80
C LYS A 258 -9.01 15.96 3.93
N HIS A 259 -8.00 16.71 3.55
CA HIS A 259 -7.29 17.62 4.43
C HIS A 259 -7.05 18.97 3.74
N ASP A 260 -6.83 20.01 4.56
CA ASP A 260 -6.51 21.35 4.07
C ASP A 260 -5.01 21.41 3.72
N GLU A 261 -4.64 22.06 2.61
CA GLU A 261 -3.23 22.19 2.21
C GLU A 261 -2.42 22.94 3.27
N ASP A 262 -3.06 23.82 4.06
CA ASP A 262 -2.41 24.59 5.12
C ASP A 262 -1.95 23.73 6.33
N VAL A 263 -2.47 22.51 6.49
CA VAL A 263 -2.09 21.58 7.58
C VAL A 263 -1.15 20.46 7.10
N TRP A 264 -0.75 20.52 5.83
CA TRP A 264 0.21 19.60 5.25
C TRP A 264 1.62 19.91 5.76
N VAL A 265 2.27 18.90 6.35
CA VAL A 265 3.61 19.03 6.91
C VAL A 265 4.65 18.58 5.90
N ASP A 266 4.43 17.41 5.30
CA ASP A 266 5.42 16.78 4.42
C ASP A 266 4.79 15.77 3.45
N HIS A 267 5.53 15.50 2.36
CA HIS A 267 5.16 14.59 1.28
C HIS A 267 6.32 13.70 0.89
N PHE A 268 6.10 12.40 0.97
CA PHE A 268 7.14 11.41 0.77
C PHE A 268 6.78 10.47 -0.39
N GLU A 269 7.61 10.43 -1.43
CA GLU A 269 7.46 9.46 -2.53
C GLU A 269 8.65 8.49 -2.55
N ILE A 270 9.86 9.04 -2.41
CA ILE A 270 11.11 8.29 -2.49
C ILE A 270 11.58 7.99 -1.07
N PRO A 271 11.82 6.71 -0.72
CA PRO A 271 12.33 6.34 0.60
C PRO A 271 13.76 6.85 0.82
N ASP A 272 14.03 7.35 2.03
CA ASP A 272 15.39 7.74 2.46
C ASP A 272 16.29 6.51 2.64
N GLY A 273 15.68 5.35 2.91
CA GLY A 273 16.38 4.11 3.12
C GLY A 273 15.48 2.89 3.07
N PHE A 274 16.12 1.73 3.14
CA PHE A 274 15.44 0.45 3.22
C PHE A 274 16.03 -0.37 4.37
N SER A 275 15.17 -1.11 5.06
CA SER A 275 15.59 -2.08 6.07
C SER A 275 14.94 -3.45 5.80
N LYS A 276 15.36 -4.46 6.55
CA LYS A 276 14.77 -5.80 6.49
C LYS A 276 13.91 -6.02 7.72
N GLY A 277 12.61 -6.17 7.49
CA GLY A 277 11.61 -6.40 8.51
C GLY A 277 11.41 -7.89 8.78
N GLU A 278 10.26 -8.21 9.37
CA GLU A 278 9.86 -9.59 9.61
C GLU A 278 9.78 -10.39 8.31
N SER A 279 10.11 -11.68 8.37
CA SER A 279 10.13 -12.57 7.19
C SER A 279 10.98 -12.09 6.01
N ASN A 280 12.03 -11.28 6.27
CA ASN A 280 12.93 -10.71 5.25
C ASN A 280 12.24 -9.74 4.27
N ARG A 281 11.08 -9.20 4.66
CA ARG A 281 10.35 -8.17 3.92
C ARG A 281 11.16 -6.89 3.83
N THR A 282 11.00 -6.19 2.72
CA THR A 282 11.61 -4.87 2.53
C THR A 282 10.75 -3.84 3.22
N VAL A 283 11.33 -3.13 4.18
CA VAL A 283 10.70 -2.00 4.87
C VAL A 283 11.26 -0.73 4.26
N LEU A 284 10.36 0.12 3.76
CA LEU A 284 10.68 1.44 3.22
C LEU A 284 10.65 2.44 4.36
N THR A 285 11.65 3.31 4.45
CA THR A 285 11.79 4.22 5.59
C THR A 285 11.95 5.68 5.16
N TRP A 286 11.29 6.57 5.88
CA TRP A 286 11.39 8.02 5.73
C TRP A 286 11.60 8.69 7.08
N ILE A 287 12.22 9.86 7.07
CA ILE A 287 12.40 10.68 8.26
C ILE A 287 11.96 12.09 7.93
N THR A 288 11.18 12.71 8.83
CA THR A 288 10.80 14.12 8.69
C THR A 288 12.02 15.04 8.69
N ASP A 289 11.99 16.14 7.95
CA ASP A 289 13.09 17.12 7.95
C ASP A 289 13.17 17.96 9.23
N LYS A 290 12.07 18.10 9.96
CA LYS A 290 11.94 18.99 11.13
C LYS A 290 11.19 18.31 12.27
N PRO A 291 11.47 18.71 13.52
CA PRO A 291 10.69 18.31 14.68
C PRO A 291 9.21 18.64 14.51
N LEU A 292 8.34 17.67 14.79
CA LEU A 292 6.91 17.89 14.84
C LEU A 292 6.53 18.70 16.07
N ALA A 293 5.53 19.56 15.93
CA ALA A 293 4.93 20.25 17.06
C ALA A 293 4.07 19.26 17.88
N PRO A 294 3.92 19.43 19.20
CA PRO A 294 2.98 18.62 19.98
C PRO A 294 1.55 18.70 19.42
N GLY A 295 0.88 17.56 19.28
CA GLY A 295 -0.45 17.49 18.69
C GLY A 295 -0.75 16.14 18.05
N ASN A 296 -1.90 16.06 17.36
CA ASN A 296 -2.32 14.85 16.67
C ASN A 296 -2.02 14.96 15.18
N TYR A 297 -1.47 13.90 14.61
CA TYR A 297 -1.10 13.81 13.21
C TYR A 297 -1.72 12.57 12.56
N MET A 298 -1.79 12.61 11.24
CA MET A 298 -2.06 11.44 10.42
C MET A 298 -0.97 11.26 9.38
N LEU A 299 -0.64 10.01 9.09
CA LEU A 299 0.04 9.60 7.87
C LEU A 299 -1.01 9.00 6.94
N ASP A 300 -1.10 9.54 5.73
CA ASP A 300 -1.93 9.01 4.67
C ASP A 300 -1.02 8.41 3.59
N ALA A 301 -0.91 7.08 3.60
CA ALA A 301 -0.08 6.36 2.64
C ALA A 301 -0.97 5.84 1.51
N CYS A 302 -0.70 6.29 0.30
CA CYS A 302 -1.32 5.84 -0.93
C CYS A 302 -0.35 4.97 -1.73
N MET A 303 -0.87 3.90 -2.35
CA MET A 303 -0.09 2.96 -3.14
C MET A 303 -0.75 2.68 -4.49
N VAL A 304 0.08 2.57 -5.52
CA VAL A 304 -0.33 2.29 -6.90
C VAL A 304 0.15 0.89 -7.29
N LEU A 305 -0.79 -0.05 -7.34
CA LEU A 305 -0.55 -1.43 -7.80
C LEU A 305 -0.41 -1.54 -9.32
N THR A 306 0.38 -2.52 -9.78
CA THR A 306 0.60 -2.78 -11.22
C THR A 306 -0.61 -3.38 -11.95
N ASP A 307 -1.51 -4.03 -11.22
CA ASP A 307 -2.64 -4.79 -11.76
C ASP A 307 -3.99 -4.06 -11.79
N GLN A 308 -3.95 -2.77 -11.46
CA GLN A 308 -5.11 -1.89 -11.44
C GLN A 308 -5.03 -0.88 -12.59
N ASP A 309 -6.12 -0.12 -12.81
CA ASP A 309 -6.18 0.84 -13.90
C ASP A 309 -5.16 1.99 -13.68
N PRO A 310 -4.13 2.15 -14.54
CA PRO A 310 -3.13 3.19 -14.38
C PRO A 310 -3.66 4.61 -14.54
N GLY A 311 -4.95 4.79 -14.89
CA GLY A 311 -5.62 6.09 -14.83
C GLY A 311 -5.90 6.58 -13.41
N GLU A 312 -5.91 5.70 -12.41
CA GLU A 312 -6.13 6.06 -11.01
C GLU A 312 -4.80 6.33 -10.30
N THR A 313 -4.79 7.33 -9.41
CA THR A 313 -3.58 7.74 -8.68
C THR A 313 -3.42 7.04 -7.34
N CYS A 314 -4.48 6.38 -6.85
CA CYS A 314 -4.47 5.62 -5.61
C CYS A 314 -5.32 4.36 -5.71
N HIS A 315 -4.68 3.20 -5.57
CA HIS A 315 -5.38 1.91 -5.61
C HIS A 315 -5.66 1.36 -4.21
N SER A 316 -4.70 1.52 -3.31
CA SER A 316 -4.84 1.17 -1.90
C SER A 316 -4.31 2.29 -1.02
N TRP A 317 -4.86 2.41 0.18
CA TRP A 317 -4.41 3.40 1.14
C TRP A 317 -4.39 2.87 2.57
N VAL A 318 -3.51 3.43 3.39
CA VAL A 318 -3.38 3.19 4.83
C VAL A 318 -3.29 4.53 5.54
N LEU A 319 -4.25 4.79 6.43
CA LEU A 319 -4.32 5.98 7.27
C LEU A 319 -3.90 5.63 8.69
N LEU A 320 -2.72 6.08 9.12
CA LEU A 320 -2.22 5.91 10.49
C LEU A 320 -2.36 7.21 11.27
N ARG A 321 -3.09 7.16 12.39
CA ARG A 321 -3.31 8.31 13.29
C ARG A 321 -2.50 8.15 14.56
N PHE A 322 -1.75 9.19 14.93
CA PHE A 322 -0.87 9.17 16.10
C PHE A 322 -0.79 10.54 16.80
N THR A 323 -0.27 10.56 18.02
CA THR A 323 -0.10 11.77 18.83
C THR A 323 1.37 11.99 19.15
N VAL A 324 1.85 13.20 18.91
CA VAL A 324 3.15 13.68 19.34
C VAL A 324 2.99 14.28 20.75
N PRO A 325 3.64 13.72 21.78
CA PRO A 325 3.52 14.21 23.14
C PRO A 325 4.14 15.61 23.28
N GLY A 326 3.58 16.40 24.20
CA GLY A 326 4.19 17.66 24.63
C GLY A 326 5.43 17.42 25.48
N ASP A 327 6.29 18.43 25.58
CA ASP A 327 7.46 18.39 26.46
C ASP A 327 7.03 18.15 27.91
N THR A 328 7.67 17.18 28.57
CA THR A 328 7.50 16.98 30.01
C THR A 328 8.08 18.18 30.76
N PRO A 329 7.38 18.73 31.76
CA PRO A 329 7.94 19.81 32.55
C PRO A 329 9.18 19.29 33.30
N PRO A 330 10.28 20.06 33.36
CA PRO A 330 11.50 19.65 34.04
C PRO A 330 11.26 19.48 35.56
N ILE A 331 12.03 18.59 36.20
CA ILE A 331 12.01 18.45 37.67
C ILE A 331 12.45 19.75 38.33
N LEU A 332 13.49 20.38 37.78
CA LEU A 332 13.93 21.71 38.19
C LEU A 332 14.32 22.51 36.96
N GLY A 333 13.45 23.46 36.60
CA GLY A 333 13.75 24.41 35.52
C GLY A 333 15.01 25.21 35.82
N SER A 334 15.76 25.55 34.78
CA SER A 334 17.07 26.22 34.88
C SER A 334 17.00 27.50 35.73
N PHE A 335 15.92 28.27 35.61
CA PHE A 335 15.71 29.47 36.43
C PHE A 335 15.56 29.17 37.94
N ALA A 336 14.84 28.10 38.29
CA ALA A 336 14.68 27.70 39.69
C ALA A 336 16.01 27.19 40.28
N ALA A 337 16.81 26.48 39.48
CA ALA A 337 18.16 26.05 39.85
C ALA A 337 19.08 27.27 40.10
N VAL A 338 19.09 28.26 39.19
CA VAL A 338 19.83 29.51 39.37
C VAL A 338 19.38 30.22 40.65
N ALA A 339 18.08 30.41 40.83
CA ALA A 339 17.53 31.07 42.01
C ALA A 339 17.95 30.36 43.32
N SER A 340 18.00 29.03 43.34
CA SER A 340 18.40 28.25 44.51
C SER A 340 19.86 28.48 44.91
N VAL A 341 20.77 28.63 43.94
CA VAL A 341 22.19 28.95 44.18
C VAL A 341 22.33 30.35 44.76
N PHE A 342 21.58 31.33 44.25
CA PHE A 342 21.57 32.70 44.79
C PHE A 342 21.03 32.78 46.20
N LEU A 343 19.90 32.11 46.45
CA LEU A 343 19.32 32.05 47.79
C LEU A 343 20.26 31.34 48.77
N GLY A 344 20.95 30.28 48.33
CA GLY A 344 21.97 29.59 49.11
C GLY A 344 23.17 30.49 49.44
N LEU A 345 23.65 31.29 48.48
CA LEU A 345 24.71 32.28 48.69
C LEU A 345 24.31 33.38 49.69
N LEU A 346 23.10 33.91 49.58
CA LEU A 346 22.58 34.91 50.52
C LEU A 346 22.39 34.32 51.92
N ALA A 347 21.87 33.09 52.02
CA ALA A 347 21.74 32.38 53.28
C ALA A 347 23.11 32.10 53.92
N TRP A 348 24.10 31.68 53.13
CA TRP A 348 25.48 31.48 53.60
C TRP A 348 26.11 32.78 54.08
N ALA A 349 25.96 33.88 53.33
CA ALA A 349 26.47 35.19 53.73
C ALA A 349 25.86 35.64 55.07
N GLY A 350 24.53 35.51 55.22
CA GLY A 350 23.84 35.83 56.47
C GLY A 350 24.27 34.95 57.65
N ALA A 351 24.48 33.66 57.43
CA ALA A 351 24.97 32.74 58.46
C ALA A 351 26.44 33.02 58.84
N SER A 352 27.30 33.30 57.85
CA SER A 352 28.71 33.63 58.02
C SER A 352 28.91 34.88 58.89
N MET A 353 28.03 35.87 58.78
CA MET A 353 28.09 37.08 59.60
C MET A 353 27.91 36.83 61.11
N ARG A 354 27.29 35.72 61.52
CA ARG A 354 27.17 35.31 62.93
C ARG A 354 28.41 34.61 63.47
N GLY A 355 29.34 34.21 62.60
CA GLY A 355 30.56 33.47 62.94
C GLY A 355 31.83 34.23 62.53
N SER A 356 32.76 33.53 61.86
CA SER A 356 34.00 34.12 61.33
C SER A 356 33.67 35.09 60.20
N GLN A 357 33.68 36.39 60.51
CA GLN A 357 33.38 37.44 59.54
C GLN A 357 34.52 37.57 58.54
N LEU A 358 34.17 37.46 57.26
CA LEU A 358 35.11 37.79 56.19
C LEU A 358 35.25 39.32 56.10
N PRO A 359 36.40 39.83 55.64
CA PRO A 359 36.54 41.24 55.31
C PRO A 359 35.45 41.67 54.31
N LEU A 360 34.84 42.84 54.51
CA LEU A 360 33.79 43.36 53.61
C LEU A 360 34.10 43.24 52.11
N PRO A 361 35.35 43.51 51.65
CA PRO A 361 35.71 43.35 50.24
C PRO A 361 35.54 41.91 49.71
N ALA A 362 35.72 40.91 50.58
CA ALA A 362 35.58 39.50 50.21
C ALA A 362 34.11 39.15 49.92
N TYR A 363 33.16 39.63 50.74
CA TYR A 363 31.72 39.47 50.45
C TYR A 363 31.34 40.13 49.11
N GLY A 364 31.91 41.31 48.83
CA GLY A 364 31.74 41.99 47.54
C GLY A 364 32.23 41.15 46.36
N SER A 365 33.42 40.55 46.47
CA SER A 365 33.96 39.68 45.41
C SER A 365 33.14 38.40 45.18
N VAL A 366 32.60 37.80 46.24
CA VAL A 366 31.74 36.60 46.15
C VAL A 366 30.41 36.94 45.46
N LEU A 367 29.80 38.08 45.78
CA LEU A 367 28.58 38.55 45.13
C LEU A 367 28.83 38.83 43.63
N LEU A 368 29.94 39.48 43.30
CA LEU A 368 30.30 39.82 41.92
C LEU A 368 30.57 38.55 41.09
N LEU A 369 31.24 37.56 41.69
CA LEU A 369 31.45 36.25 41.08
C LEU A 369 30.11 35.53 40.85
N ALA A 370 29.20 35.55 41.83
CA ALA A 370 27.88 34.96 41.68
C ALA A 370 27.11 35.61 40.53
N LEU A 371 27.03 36.96 40.50
CA LEU A 371 26.39 37.72 39.42
C LEU A 371 26.99 37.40 38.04
N ALA A 372 28.32 37.26 37.95
CA ALA A 372 28.99 36.89 36.71
C ALA A 372 28.61 35.47 36.24
N CYS A 373 28.41 34.54 37.17
CA CYS A 373 27.97 33.18 36.86
C CYS A 373 26.49 33.06 36.47
N MET A 374 25.63 34.09 36.65
CA MET A 374 24.21 34.02 36.25
C MET A 374 24.05 33.81 34.75
N GLY A 375 24.79 34.56 33.94
CA GLY A 375 24.67 34.48 32.48
C GLY A 375 24.98 33.08 31.97
N THR A 376 26.01 32.44 32.54
CA THR A 376 26.36 31.05 32.21
C THR A 376 25.41 30.03 32.82
N ALA A 377 24.82 30.32 33.99
CA ALA A 377 23.93 29.40 34.68
C ALA A 377 22.53 29.33 34.08
N ILE A 378 22.03 30.41 33.46
CA ILE A 378 20.78 30.40 32.69
C ILE A 378 20.91 29.51 31.43
N GLY A 379 22.13 29.38 30.90
CA GLY A 379 22.43 28.46 29.80
C GLY A 379 22.60 27.00 30.22
N LEU A 380 22.44 26.66 31.50
CA LEU A 380 22.48 25.27 31.94
C LEU A 380 21.22 24.53 31.50
N PRO A 381 21.35 23.28 31.03
CA PRO A 381 20.20 22.43 30.73
C PRO A 381 19.36 22.19 31.98
N GLU A 382 18.07 21.97 31.77
CA GLU A 382 17.13 21.68 32.85
C GLU A 382 17.43 20.32 33.50
N ILE A 383 17.16 20.20 34.80
CA ILE A 383 17.37 18.94 35.53
C ILE A 383 16.13 18.07 35.35
N ASP A 384 16.33 16.84 34.89
CA ASP A 384 15.28 15.88 34.58
C ASP A 384 15.54 14.51 35.26
N SER A 385 14.53 13.63 35.29
CA SER A 385 14.61 12.28 35.87
C SER A 385 15.42 11.31 35.02
N ASP A 386 15.55 11.60 33.72
CA ASP A 386 16.25 10.73 32.80
C ASP A 386 17.76 10.99 32.87
N ASN A 387 18.51 9.95 33.23
CA ASN A 387 19.97 10.00 33.39
C ASN A 387 20.71 10.22 32.05
N TYR A 388 19.99 10.27 30.94
CA TYR A 388 20.55 10.28 29.59
C TYR A 388 19.58 10.96 28.61
N ARG A 389 19.85 12.23 28.26
CA ARG A 389 19.37 12.82 27.00
C ARG A 389 20.38 12.47 25.92
N GLU A 390 20.11 11.44 25.13
CA GLU A 390 20.78 11.30 23.84
C GLU A 390 20.32 12.49 22.98
N GLY A 391 21.16 13.52 22.81
CA GLY A 391 20.81 14.72 22.04
C GLY A 391 20.36 15.97 22.83
N SER A 392 20.73 16.14 24.10
CA SER A 392 20.91 17.50 24.64
C SER A 392 21.72 18.31 23.63
N ALA A 393 21.33 19.56 23.34
CA ALA A 393 21.97 20.43 22.35
C ALA A 393 23.49 20.20 22.38
N ALA A 394 24.02 19.56 21.31
CA ALA A 394 25.45 19.44 21.19
C ALA A 394 25.99 20.87 21.31
N PRO A 395 27.02 21.12 22.14
CA PRO A 395 27.65 22.43 22.16
C PRO A 395 27.94 22.79 20.70
N SER A 396 27.54 23.97 20.23
CA SER A 396 27.66 24.34 18.82
C SER A 396 29.09 24.09 18.36
N PHE A 397 29.34 22.98 17.68
CA PHE A 397 30.63 22.66 17.11
C PHE A 397 30.49 22.82 15.61
N ILE A 398 31.33 23.69 15.06
CA ILE A 398 31.48 23.80 13.62
C ILE A 398 32.27 22.55 13.22
N LEU A 399 31.62 21.62 12.52
CA LEU A 399 32.33 20.61 11.74
C LEU A 399 33.10 21.36 10.66
N ARG A 400 34.39 21.64 10.93
CA ARG A 400 35.32 21.92 9.84
C ARG A 400 35.49 20.64 9.06
N SER A 401 34.77 20.51 7.95
CA SER A 401 35.15 19.56 6.91
C SER A 401 36.57 19.89 6.49
N HIS A 402 37.50 18.98 6.77
CA HIS A 402 38.79 19.04 6.10
C HIS A 402 38.54 18.68 4.63
N ASP A 403 38.76 19.66 3.76
CA ASP A 403 38.90 19.42 2.34
C ASP A 403 40.15 18.53 2.14
N PRO A 404 40.00 17.30 1.59
CA PRO A 404 41.13 16.40 1.37
C PRO A 404 42.14 16.96 0.34
N ASP A 405 41.80 18.02 -0.40
CA ASP A 405 42.68 18.65 -1.38
C ASP A 405 43.52 19.82 -0.84
N SER A 406 43.34 20.24 0.42
CA SER A 406 44.22 21.24 1.03
C SER A 406 45.18 20.60 2.04
N GLY A 407 46.28 20.04 1.54
CA GLY A 407 47.44 19.75 2.35
C GLY A 407 48.14 21.04 2.80
N ALA A 408 48.28 21.24 4.11
CA ALA A 408 49.27 22.13 4.73
C ALA A 408 49.66 21.60 6.12
#